data_AF-A0A7S2F2I5-F1
#
_entry.id   AF-A0A7S2F2I5-F1
#
_cell.length_a   1.000
_cell.length_b   1.000
_cell.length_c   1.000
_cell.angle_alpha   90.00
_cell.angle_beta   90.00
_cell.angle_gamma   90.00
#
_symmetry.space_group_name_H-M   'P 1'
#
loop_
_entity.id
_entity.type
_entity.pdbx_description
1 polymer ?
#
loop_
_entity_poly.entity_id
_entity_poly.type
_entity_poly.pdbx_seq_one_letter_code
_entity_poly.pdbx_strand_id
1 'polypeptide(L)'
;MVAALLLVNHFLGCLWYLIAESGTEISDTGYSWLDLPSRTGYGTYRDAGPFYQYCTALHWTLTQMTPGSMSITPQNSVERLFNVGCLFVGLFVGALLVSQLSARMVQMQMQNQEQNNRITK
;
A
#
# COMPACT_ATOMS: atom_id res chain seq x y z
N MET A 1 -14.44 -0.66 5.56
CA MET A 1 -13.02 -0.40 5.87
C MET A 1 -12.10 -1.16 4.92
N VAL A 2 -12.09 -2.50 4.92
CA VAL A 2 -11.22 -3.30 4.02
C VAL A 2 -11.41 -2.96 2.53
N ALA A 3 -12.66 -2.88 2.04
CA ALA A 3 -12.93 -2.49 0.66
C ALA A 3 -12.43 -1.08 0.32
N ALA A 4 -12.55 -0.13 1.25
CA ALA A 4 -12.04 1.23 1.07
C ALA A 4 -10.50 1.25 1.02
N LEU A 5 -9.83 0.42 1.84
CA LEU A 5 -8.37 0.27 1.77
C LEU A 5 -7.93 -0.29 0.43
N LEU A 6 -8.58 -1.34 -0.07
CA LEU A 6 -8.26 -1.93 -1.37
C LEU A 6 -8.46 -0.90 -2.50
N LEU A 7 -9.53 -0.13 -2.44
CA LEU A 7 -9.82 0.91 -3.44
C LEU A 7 -8.78 2.03 -3.42
N VAL A 8 -8.42 2.53 -2.23
CA VAL A 8 -7.37 3.56 -2.09
C VAL A 8 -6.02 3.06 -2.60
N ASN A 9 -5.63 1.83 -2.24
CA ASN A 9 -4.38 1.24 -2.73
C ASN A 9 -4.40 0.98 -4.23
N HIS A 10 -5.54 0.63 -4.82
CA HIS A 10 -5.69 0.53 -6.27
C HIS A 10 -5.39 1.87 -6.95
N PHE A 11 -6.00 2.96 -6.49
CA PHE A 11 -5.75 4.29 -7.05
C PHE A 11 -4.30 4.75 -6.85
N LEU A 12 -3.76 4.61 -5.63
CA LEU A 12 -2.36 4.97 -5.35
C LEU A 12 -1.39 4.12 -6.17
N GLY A 13 -1.70 2.84 -6.39
CA GLY A 13 -0.86 1.90 -7.14
C GLY A 13 -0.86 2.21 -8.63
N CYS A 14 -2.03 2.53 -9.19
CA CYS A 14 -2.15 3.01 -10.56
C CYS A 14 -1.41 4.35 -10.75
N LEU A 15 -1.51 5.29 -9.81
CA LEU A 15 -0.74 6.54 -9.84
C LEU A 15 0.76 6.29 -9.75
N TRP A 16 1.20 5.37 -8.89
CA TRP A 16 2.60 4.97 -8.75
C TRP A 16 3.17 4.40 -10.05
N TYR A 17 2.40 3.56 -10.74
CA TYR A 17 2.77 3.04 -12.05
C TYR A 17 2.84 4.17 -13.09
N LEU A 18 1.83 5.04 -13.13
CA LEU A 18 1.74 6.14 -14.11
C LEU A 18 2.88 7.16 -13.93
N ILE A 19 3.29 7.46 -12.69
CA ILE A 19 4.46 8.29 -12.39
C ILE A 19 5.74 7.67 -12.97
N ALA A 20 5.90 6.35 -12.89
CA ALA A 20 7.08 5.69 -13.42
C ALA A 20 7.08 5.55 -14.94
N GLU A 21 5.90 5.33 -15.54
CA GLU A 21 5.73 5.28 -16.99
C GLU A 21 6.01 6.64 -17.63
N SER A 22 5.46 7.72 -17.06
CA SER A 22 5.74 9.11 -17.46
C SER A 22 7.12 9.61 -17.01
N GLY A 23 7.75 8.88 -16.09
CA GLY A 23 9.00 9.25 -15.46
C GLY A 23 10.16 9.38 -16.43
N THR A 24 10.16 8.73 -17.60
CA THR A 24 11.29 8.87 -18.53
C THR A 24 11.43 10.29 -19.09
N GLU A 25 10.35 11.09 -19.13
CA GLU A 25 10.38 12.49 -19.59
C GLU A 25 10.48 13.51 -18.44
N ILE A 26 9.96 13.16 -17.25
CA ILE A 26 9.85 14.06 -16.08
C ILE A 26 10.93 13.77 -15.03
N SER A 27 11.62 12.63 -15.11
CA SER A 27 12.66 12.20 -14.16
C SER A 27 13.91 13.05 -14.29
N ASP A 28 14.33 13.60 -13.15
CA ASP A 28 15.61 14.28 -12.99
C ASP A 28 16.82 13.33 -13.05
N THR A 29 16.60 12.02 -12.86
CA THR A 29 17.66 11.01 -12.90
C THR A 29 17.70 10.22 -14.21
N GLY A 30 16.66 10.33 -15.04
CA GLY A 30 16.46 9.52 -16.24
C GLY A 30 16.00 8.08 -15.96
N TYR A 31 15.79 7.72 -14.69
CA TYR A 31 15.33 6.38 -14.27
C TYR A 31 14.02 6.45 -13.48
N SER A 32 13.29 5.35 -13.50
CA SER A 32 12.07 5.08 -12.73
C SER A 32 12.16 3.72 -12.05
N TRP A 33 11.25 3.40 -11.14
CA TRP A 33 11.24 2.06 -10.52
C TRP A 33 11.00 0.93 -11.53
N LEU A 34 10.37 1.22 -12.67
CA LEU A 34 10.17 0.24 -13.74
C LEU A 34 11.49 -0.23 -14.35
N ASP A 35 12.53 0.61 -14.29
CA ASP A 35 13.84 0.33 -14.88
C ASP A 35 14.75 -0.48 -13.93
N LEU A 36 14.27 -0.79 -12.73
CA LEU A 36 14.98 -1.67 -11.79
C LEU A 36 15.07 -3.10 -12.35
N PRO A 37 16.16 -3.83 -12.06
CA PRO A 37 16.29 -5.23 -12.47
C PRO A 37 15.19 -6.10 -11.86
N SER A 38 14.51 -6.86 -12.71
CA SER A 38 13.52 -7.84 -12.24
C SER A 38 14.21 -9.14 -11.82
N ARG A 39 13.87 -9.67 -10.65
CA ARG A 39 14.41 -10.97 -10.18
C ARG A 39 13.72 -12.19 -10.80
N THR A 40 12.76 -11.98 -11.69
CA THR A 40 11.92 -13.05 -12.27
C THR A 40 12.39 -13.51 -13.66
N GLY A 41 13.60 -13.11 -14.08
CA GLY A 41 14.19 -13.51 -15.36
C GLY A 41 13.92 -12.53 -16.52
N TYR A 42 13.12 -11.49 -16.28
CA TYR A 42 13.02 -10.32 -17.17
C TYR A 42 14.20 -9.37 -16.91
N GLY A 43 14.60 -8.58 -17.91
CA GLY A 43 15.65 -7.56 -17.74
C GLY A 43 15.30 -6.56 -16.65
N THR A 44 14.14 -5.92 -16.78
CA THR A 44 13.61 -4.92 -15.84
C THR A 44 12.14 -5.18 -15.48
N TYR A 45 11.58 -4.44 -14.51
CA TYR A 45 10.14 -4.50 -14.23
C TYR A 45 9.29 -3.99 -15.42
N ARG A 46 9.85 -3.09 -16.24
CA ARG A 46 9.24 -2.60 -17.49
C ARG A 46 9.00 -3.73 -18.49
N ASP A 47 9.89 -4.72 -18.52
CA ASP A 47 9.82 -5.87 -19.44
C ASP A 47 8.88 -6.98 -18.93
N ALA A 48 8.43 -6.89 -17.68
CA ALA A 48 7.53 -7.87 -17.10
C ALA A 48 6.08 -7.71 -17.61
N GLY A 49 5.28 -8.78 -17.52
CA GLY A 49 3.87 -8.73 -17.94
C GLY A 49 3.03 -7.73 -17.13
N PRO A 50 1.95 -7.18 -17.71
CA PRO A 50 1.15 -6.09 -17.10
C PRO A 50 0.50 -6.49 -15.78
N PHE A 51 0.09 -7.75 -15.65
CA PHE A 51 -0.46 -8.26 -14.39
C PHE A 51 0.58 -8.25 -13.27
N TYR A 52 1.83 -8.61 -13.57
CA TYR A 52 2.92 -8.58 -12.60
C TYR A 52 3.22 -7.14 -12.18
N GLN A 53 3.35 -6.22 -13.14
CA GLN A 53 3.54 -4.79 -12.87
C GLN A 53 2.45 -4.21 -11.97
N TYR A 54 1.18 -4.51 -12.26
CA TYR A 54 0.04 -4.09 -11.45
C TYR A 54 0.12 -4.64 -10.02
N CYS A 55 0.30 -5.95 -9.86
CA CYS A 55 0.41 -6.57 -8.54
C CYS A 55 1.60 -6.03 -7.75
N THR A 56 2.70 -5.74 -8.42
CA THR A 56 3.89 -5.14 -7.83
C THR A 56 3.63 -3.72 -7.34
N ALA A 57 2.99 -2.87 -8.15
CA ALA A 57 2.62 -1.51 -7.75
C ALA A 57 1.60 -1.52 -6.59
N LEU A 58 0.61 -2.41 -6.65
CA LEU A 58 -0.37 -2.59 -5.58
C LEU A 58 0.30 -3.06 -4.27
N HIS A 59 1.18 -4.05 -4.33
CA HIS A 59 1.94 -4.51 -3.17
C HIS A 59 2.78 -3.39 -2.57
N TRP A 60 3.47 -2.61 -3.40
CA TRP A 60 4.25 -1.45 -2.96
C TRP A 60 3.38 -0.42 -2.21
N THR A 61 2.16 -0.14 -2.67
CA THR A 61 1.26 0.78 -1.94
C THR A 61 0.80 0.21 -0.61
N LEU A 62 0.52 -1.10 -0.57
CA LEU A 62 0.13 -1.76 0.67
C LEU A 62 1.25 -1.70 1.71
N THR A 63 2.52 -1.81 1.30
CA THR A 63 3.65 -1.66 2.24
C THR A 63 3.80 -0.24 2.79
N GLN A 64 3.24 0.78 2.13
CA GLN A 64 3.18 2.14 2.69
C GLN A 64 2.06 2.28 3.73
N MET A 65 0.94 1.57 3.55
CA MET A 65 -0.21 1.61 4.48
C MET A 65 0.00 0.75 5.72
N THR A 66 0.61 -0.41 5.53
CA THR A 66 1.00 -1.35 6.57
C THR A 66 2.50 -1.57 6.44
N PRO A 67 3.33 -0.96 7.31
CA PRO A 67 4.78 -0.99 7.18
C PRO A 67 5.28 -2.40 6.84
N GLY A 68 5.83 -2.55 5.64
CA GLY A 68 6.26 -3.82 5.08
C GLY A 68 7.55 -3.66 4.29
N SER A 69 8.28 -4.77 4.11
CA SER A 69 9.51 -4.75 3.32
C SER A 69 9.19 -4.93 1.84
N MET A 70 9.73 -4.04 1.01
CA MET A 70 9.60 -4.10 -0.45
C MET A 70 10.95 -3.75 -1.09
N SER A 71 11.32 -4.48 -2.14
CA SER A 71 12.57 -4.27 -2.88
C SER A 71 12.53 -3.09 -3.87
N ILE A 72 11.38 -2.45 -4.01
CA ILE A 72 11.17 -1.34 -4.95
C ILE A 72 11.35 -0.03 -4.19
N THR A 73 12.32 0.75 -4.64
CA THR A 73 12.64 2.05 -4.11
C THR A 73 12.44 3.13 -5.17
N PRO A 74 12.08 4.36 -4.79
CA PRO A 74 12.04 5.49 -5.71
C PRO A 74 13.39 5.77 -6.37
N GLN A 75 13.41 5.97 -7.68
CA GLN A 75 14.60 6.23 -8.51
C GLN A 75 14.76 7.69 -8.91
N ASN A 76 13.75 8.54 -8.68
CA ASN A 76 13.79 9.97 -9.01
C ASN A 76 13.07 10.84 -7.95
N SER A 77 13.21 12.16 -8.07
CA SER A 77 12.69 13.09 -7.07
C SER A 77 11.16 13.10 -7.00
N VAL A 78 10.46 12.94 -8.13
CA VAL A 78 8.99 12.91 -8.19
C VAL A 78 8.44 11.66 -7.50
N GLU A 79 9.02 10.50 -7.79
CA GLU A 79 8.70 9.23 -7.12
C GLU A 79 8.96 9.31 -5.61
N ARG A 80 10.06 9.95 -5.19
CA ARG A 80 10.38 10.14 -3.76
C ARG A 80 9.34 11.02 -3.06
N LEU A 81 8.93 12.12 -3.69
CA LEU A 81 7.94 13.02 -3.12
C LEU A 81 6.57 12.33 -2.99
N PHE A 82 6.17 11.58 -4.02
CA PHE A 82 4.94 10.78 -3.97
C PHE A 82 5.00 9.71 -2.86
N ASN A 83 6.14 9.03 -2.71
CA ASN A 83 6.37 8.07 -1.64
C ASN A 83 6.23 8.70 -0.25
N VAL A 84 6.82 9.88 -0.02
CA VAL A 84 6.67 10.62 1.24
C VAL A 84 5.20 10.92 1.53
N GLY A 85 4.43 11.35 0.53
CA GLY A 85 2.98 11.55 0.66
C GLY A 85 2.24 10.27 1.07
N CYS A 86 2.56 9.15 0.43
CA CYS A 86 1.96 7.84 0.74
C CYS A 86 2.28 7.39 2.17
N LEU A 87 3.49 7.66 2.68
CA LEU A 87 3.87 7.34 4.06
C LEU A 87 3.03 8.10 5.08
N PHE A 88 2.74 9.39 4.85
CA PHE A 88 1.82 10.14 5.72
C PHE A 88 0.40 9.55 5.69
N VAL A 89 -0.12 9.25 4.50
CA VAL A 89 -1.44 8.60 4.38
C VAL A 89 -1.46 7.27 5.11
N GLY A 90 -0.40 6.47 4.96
CA GLY A 90 -0.25 5.18 5.63
C GLY A 90 -0.21 5.29 7.15
N LEU A 91 0.46 6.31 7.69
CA LEU A 91 0.45 6.58 9.13
C LEU A 91 -0.97 6.80 9.66
N PHE A 92 -1.77 7.64 8.98
CA PHE A 92 -3.16 7.89 9.39
C PHE A 92 -4.04 6.64 9.24
N VAL A 93 -3.92 5.95 8.11
CA VAL A 93 -4.68 4.72 7.84
C VAL A 93 -4.36 3.64 8.86
N GLY A 94 -3.08 3.42 9.17
CA GLY A 94 -2.64 2.46 10.18
C GLY A 94 -3.19 2.79 11.57
N ALA A 95 -3.15 4.06 11.99
CA ALA A 95 -3.71 4.50 13.26
C ALA A 95 -5.23 4.26 13.34
N LEU A 96 -5.96 4.56 12.26
CA LEU A 96 -7.40 4.32 12.17
C LEU A 96 -7.74 2.82 12.21
N LEU A 97 -6.94 1.99 11.56
CA LEU A 97 -7.12 0.53 11.57
C LEU A 97 -7.03 -0.04 12.98
N VAL A 98 -5.98 0.35 13.72
CA VAL A 98 -5.78 -0.08 15.12
C VAL A 98 -6.90 0.41 16.01
N SER A 99 -7.32 1.68 15.88
CA SER A 99 -8.41 2.25 16.66
C SER A 99 -9.73 1.50 16.47
N GLN A 100 -10.09 1.21 15.22
CA GLN A 100 -11.33 0.50 14.89
C GLN A 100 -11.30 -0.96 15.36
N LEU A 101 -10.15 -1.63 15.27
CA LEU A 101 -9.99 -2.98 15.78
C LEU A 101 -10.18 -3.01 17.31
N SER A 102 -9.55 -2.08 18.03
CA SER A 102 -9.71 -1.92 19.48
C SER A 102 -11.16 -1.68 19.88
N ALA A 103 -11.87 -0.77 19.21
CA ALA A 103 -13.27 -0.48 19.49
C ALA A 103 -14.17 -1.73 19.29
N ARG A 104 -13.94 -2.49 18.23
CA ARG A 104 -14.68 -3.74 17.96
C ARG A 104 -14.39 -4.82 19.00
N MET A 105 -13.15 -4.95 19.46
CA MET A 105 -12.80 -5.90 20.52
C MET A 105 -13.52 -5.58 21.83
N VAL A 106 -13.54 -4.30 22.23
CA VAL A 106 -14.27 -3.86 23.43
C VAL A 106 -15.77 -4.12 23.28
N GLN A 107 -16.36 -3.78 22.14
CA GLN A 107 -17.78 -4.01 21.88
C GLN A 107 -18.13 -5.51 21.96
N MET A 108 -17.28 -6.38 21.42
CA MET A 108 -17.47 -7.84 21.48
C MET A 108 -17.37 -8.38 22.92
N GLN A 109 -16.43 -7.87 23.73
CA GLN A 109 -16.33 -8.25 25.15
C GLN A 109 -17.57 -7.85 25.94
N MET A 110 -18.07 -6.62 25.73
CA MET A 110 -19.30 -6.15 26.37
C MET A 110 -20.51 -7.02 25.99
N GLN A 111 -20.64 -7.37 24.70
CA GLN A 111 -21.71 -8.27 24.23
C GLN A 111 -21.63 -9.66 24.86
N ASN A 112 -20.42 -10.25 24.92
CA ASN A 112 -20.22 -11.56 25.55
C ASN A 112 -20.50 -11.52 27.07
N GLN A 113 -20.13 -10.44 27.76
CA GLN A 113 -20.41 -10.27 29.18
C GLN A 113 -21.91 -10.10 29.45
N GLU A 114 -22.61 -9.32 28.62
CA GLU A 114 -24.07 -9.21 28.69
C GLU A 114 -24.77 -10.55 28.46
N GLN A 115 -24.31 -11.34 27.47
CA GLN A 115 -24.84 -12.68 27.23
C GLN A 115 -24.61 -13.62 28.41
N ASN A 116 -23.39 -13.65 28.97
CA ASN A 116 -23.08 -14.47 30.12
C ASN A 116 -23.96 -14.10 31.33
N ASN A 117 -24.12 -12.81 31.62
CA ASN A 117 -24.98 -12.33 32.71
C ASN A 117 -26.45 -12.70 32.56
N ARG A 118 -26.94 -12.94 31.33
CA ARG A 118 -28.31 -13.44 31.08
C ARG A 118 -28.45 -14.94 31.31
N ILE A 119 -27.38 -15.71 31.14
CA ILE A 119 -27.38 -17.17 31.34
C ILE A 119 -27.26 -17.52 32.82
N THR A 120 -26.55 -16.70 33.61
CA THR A 120 -26.34 -16.93 35.04
C THR A 120 -27.49 -16.42 35.93
N LYS A 121 -28.50 -15.75 35.38
CA LYS A 121 -29.72 -15.32 36.07
C LYS A 121 -30.87 -16.28 35.77
#